data_AF-A0A316HEE8-F1
#
_entry.id   AF-A0A316HEE8-F1
#
_cell.length_a   1.000
_cell.length_b   1.000
_cell.length_c   1.000
_cell.angle_alpha   90.00
_cell.angle_beta   90.00
_cell.angle_gamma   90.00
#
_symmetry.space_group_name_H-M   'P 1'
#
loop_
_entity.id
_entity.type
_entity.pdbx_description
1 polymer ?
#
loop_
_entity_poly.entity_id
_entity_poly.type
_entity_poly.pdbx_seq_one_letter_code
_entity_poly.pdbx_strand_id
1 'polypeptide(L)'
;MKTAVDAIFIGRDRRYNRRFAQMCGHYLVEPEACTPASRWEKGQVENQVGLVRERFFTPRLRFKTLEDLNGWLADKCVAYAKGLAIPNRASAQFRRCS
;
A
#
# COMPACT_ATOMS: atom_id res chain seq x y z
N MET A 1 9.00 6.74 -15.90
CA MET A 1 7.98 5.78 -16.39
C MET A 1 6.64 6.44 -16.10
N LYS A 2 5.74 6.60 -17.09
CA LYS A 2 4.48 7.35 -16.87
C LYS A 2 3.30 6.42 -16.54
N THR A 3 3.28 5.20 -17.09
CA THR A 3 2.28 4.17 -16.81
C THR A 3 2.96 2.81 -16.65
N ALA A 4 2.39 1.94 -15.81
CA ALA A 4 2.84 0.56 -15.61
C ALA A 4 2.33 -0.40 -16.70
N VAL A 5 1.19 -0.07 -17.31
CA VAL A 5 0.52 -0.83 -18.36
C VAL A 5 0.46 0.02 -19.62
N ASP A 6 0.79 -0.57 -20.76
CA ASP A 6 0.72 0.04 -22.09
C ASP A 6 -0.65 -0.23 -22.76
N ALA A 7 -1.24 -1.41 -22.55
CA ALA A 7 -2.57 -1.76 -23.08
C ALA A 7 -3.34 -2.72 -22.16
N ILE A 8 -4.66 -2.58 -22.15
CA ILE A 8 -5.61 -3.41 -21.39
C ILE A 8 -6.40 -4.28 -22.38
N PHE A 9 -6.43 -5.59 -22.16
CA PHE A 9 -7.21 -6.54 -22.95
C PHE A 9 -8.36 -7.15 -22.13
N ILE A 10 -9.07 -8.12 -22.72
CA ILE A 10 -10.23 -8.78 -22.10
C ILE A 10 -9.79 -9.55 -20.85
N GLY A 11 -10.62 -9.52 -19.81
CA GLY A 11 -10.34 -10.21 -18.54
C GLY A 11 -9.13 -9.60 -17.84
N ARG A 12 -8.16 -10.45 -17.47
CA ARG A 12 -6.95 -10.06 -16.73
C ARG A 12 -5.72 -9.79 -17.61
N ASP A 13 -5.84 -9.94 -18.92
CA ASP A 13 -4.69 -9.82 -19.81
C ASP A 13 -4.27 -8.35 -20.01
N ARG A 14 -2.97 -8.06 -19.85
CA ARG A 14 -2.39 -6.71 -19.86
C ARG A 14 -1.05 -6.75 -20.57
N ARG A 15 -0.81 -5.77 -21.45
CA ARG A 15 0.54 -5.48 -21.94
C ARG A 15 1.23 -4.54 -20.96
N TYR A 16 2.17 -5.06 -20.18
CA TYR A 16 2.96 -4.25 -19.24
C TYR A 16 4.05 -3.45 -19.94
N ASN A 17 4.34 -2.27 -19.41
CA ASN A 17 5.44 -1.45 -19.88
C ASN A 17 6.78 -2.18 -19.66
N ARG A 18 7.70 -2.11 -20.63
CA ARG A 18 9.00 -2.79 -20.54
C ARG A 18 9.79 -2.44 -19.28
N ARG A 19 9.79 -1.16 -18.87
CA ARG A 19 10.51 -0.73 -17.66
C ARG A 19 9.82 -1.24 -16.38
N PHE A 20 8.50 -1.41 -16.41
CA PHE A 20 7.74 -1.96 -15.29
C PHE A 20 8.02 -3.47 -15.13
N ALA A 21 8.02 -4.22 -16.23
CA ALA A 21 8.38 -5.64 -16.22
C ALA A 21 9.83 -5.86 -15.73
N GLN A 22 10.77 -5.00 -16.11
CA GLN A 22 12.16 -5.05 -15.60
C GLN A 22 12.23 -4.78 -14.09
N MET A 23 11.47 -3.82 -13.58
CA MET A 23 11.36 -3.54 -12.15
C MET A 23 10.79 -4.77 -11.41
N CYS A 24 9.71 -5.35 -11.91
CA CYS A 24 9.12 -6.58 -11.38
C CYS A 24 10.14 -7.73 -11.35
N GLY A 25 10.89 -7.95 -12.43
CA GLY A 25 11.94 -8.96 -12.49
C GLY A 25 13.09 -8.70 -11.51
N HIS A 26 13.48 -7.44 -11.29
CA HIS A 26 14.53 -7.07 -10.35
C HIS A 26 14.12 -7.32 -8.89
N TYR A 27 12.87 -7.02 -8.53
CA TYR A 27 12.34 -7.21 -7.18
C TYR A 27 11.63 -8.54 -6.97
N LEU A 28 11.66 -9.45 -7.95
CA LEU A 28 10.97 -10.74 -7.93
C LEU A 28 9.47 -10.61 -7.59
N VAL A 29 8.82 -9.58 -8.13
CA VAL A 29 7.40 -9.32 -7.96
C VAL A 29 6.66 -9.80 -9.20
N GLU A 30 5.70 -10.70 -9.01
CA GLU A 30 4.77 -11.10 -10.08
C GLU A 30 3.54 -10.17 -10.07
N PRO A 31 3.30 -9.38 -11.14
CA PRO A 31 2.16 -8.48 -11.17
C PRO A 31 0.87 -9.24 -11.50
N GLU A 32 -0.13 -9.17 -10.60
CA GLU A 32 -1.48 -9.65 -10.87
C GLU A 32 -2.42 -8.47 -11.13
N ALA A 33 -3.08 -8.46 -12.29
CA ALA A 33 -4.08 -7.45 -12.61
C ALA A 33 -5.46 -7.82 -12.04
N CYS A 34 -6.13 -6.84 -11.45
CA CYS A 34 -7.54 -6.98 -11.10
C CYS A 34 -8.40 -7.23 -12.35
N THR A 35 -9.45 -8.04 -12.16
CA THR A 35 -10.50 -8.28 -13.12
C THR A 35 -11.37 -7.02 -13.26
N PRO A 36 -11.63 -6.52 -14.48
CA PRO A 36 -12.51 -5.37 -14.69
C PRO A 36 -13.89 -5.63 -14.07
N ALA A 37 -14.47 -4.61 -13.42
CA ALA A 37 -15.75 -4.67 -12.71
C ALA A 37 -15.82 -5.60 -11.46
N SER A 38 -14.73 -6.23 -11.04
CA SER A 38 -14.68 -7.04 -9.82
C SER A 38 -14.41 -6.18 -8.58
N ARG A 39 -15.44 -5.47 -8.11
CA ARG A 39 -15.38 -4.60 -6.92
C ARG A 39 -14.88 -5.33 -5.66
N TRP A 40 -15.10 -6.63 -5.57
CA TRP A 40 -14.70 -7.46 -4.42
C TRP A 40 -13.18 -7.66 -4.31
N GLU A 41 -12.43 -7.71 -5.42
CA GLU A 41 -10.97 -7.90 -5.40
C GLU A 41 -10.25 -6.74 -4.71
N LYS A 42 -10.85 -5.55 -4.80
CA LYS A 42 -10.33 -4.33 -4.19
C LYS A 42 -10.98 -4.02 -2.83
N GLY A 43 -12.02 -4.74 -2.43
CA GLY A 43 -12.80 -4.45 -1.24
C GLY A 43 -11.98 -4.44 0.05
N GLN A 44 -11.02 -5.37 0.19
CA GLN A 44 -10.11 -5.41 1.34
C GLN A 44 -9.26 -4.15 1.43
N VAL A 45 -8.63 -3.76 0.31
CA VAL A 45 -7.77 -2.56 0.25
C VAL A 45 -8.59 -1.29 0.50
N GLU A 46 -9.78 -1.18 -0.10
CA GLU A 46 -10.66 -0.01 0.09
C GLU A 46 -11.12 0.12 1.54
N ASN A 47 -11.46 -1.00 2.19
CA ASN A 47 -11.82 -1.00 3.61
C ASN A 47 -10.66 -0.59 4.51
N GLN A 48 -9.45 -1.12 4.25
CA GLN A 48 -8.24 -0.74 5.00
C GLN A 48 -7.92 0.74 4.84
N VAL A 49 -8.03 1.28 3.62
CA VAL A 49 -7.85 2.72 3.36
C VAL A 49 -8.91 3.54 4.10
N GLY A 50 -10.17 3.11 4.10
CA GLY A 50 -11.25 3.74 4.87
C GLY A 50 -10.91 3.81 6.36
N LEU A 51 -10.51 2.68 6.96
CA LEU A 51 -10.14 2.60 8.37
C LEU A 51 -8.97 3.52 8.73
N VAL A 52 -7.94 3.58 7.89
CA VAL A 52 -6.79 4.48 8.11
C VAL A 52 -7.22 5.95 8.05
N ARG A 53 -8.08 6.31 7.08
CA ARG A 53 -8.60 7.67 6.95
C ARG A 53 -9.41 8.08 8.18
N GLU A 54 -10.31 7.22 8.62
CA GLU A 54 -11.15 7.48 9.79
C GLU A 54 -10.33 7.56 11.08
N ARG A 55 -9.33 6.69 11.23
CA ARG A 55 -8.59 6.56 12.50
C ARG A 55 -7.45 7.56 12.66
N PHE A 56 -6.80 7.95 11.56
CA PHE A 56 -5.64 8.85 11.62
C PHE A 56 -5.96 10.26 11.15
N PHE A 57 -6.85 10.44 10.17
CA PHE A 57 -7.03 11.74 9.51
C PHE A 57 -8.34 12.45 9.87
N THR A 58 -9.06 11.94 10.87
CA THR A 58 -10.27 12.56 11.42
C THR A 58 -10.06 12.91 12.89
N PRO A 59 -10.16 14.19 13.29
CA PRO A 59 -10.42 15.38 12.48
C PRO A 59 -9.25 15.78 11.57
N ARG A 60 -9.51 16.66 10.59
CA ARG A 60 -8.51 17.07 9.59
C ARG A 60 -7.27 17.69 10.25
N LEU A 61 -6.14 17.00 10.13
CA LEU A 61 -4.88 17.42 10.71
C LEU A 61 -4.31 18.66 10.00
N ARG A 62 -3.56 19.48 10.74
CA ARG A 62 -2.83 20.64 10.22
C ARG A 62 -1.38 20.55 10.67
N PHE A 63 -0.46 20.62 9.72
CA PHE A 63 0.98 20.63 9.95
C PHE A 63 1.60 21.81 9.21
N LYS A 64 2.77 22.27 9.67
CA LYS A 64 3.49 23.38 9.03
C LYS A 64 4.34 22.88 7.86
N THR A 65 4.91 21.69 7.97
CA THR A 65 5.75 21.07 6.93
C THR A 65 5.29 19.63 6.64
N LEU A 66 5.76 19.09 5.51
CA LEU A 66 5.56 17.67 5.18
C LEU A 66 6.40 16.75 6.08
N GLU A 67 7.53 17.21 6.60
CA GLU A 67 8.37 16.45 7.53
C GLU A 67 7.66 16.22 8.86
N ASP A 68 6.98 17.25 9.39
CA ASP A 68 6.17 17.13 10.62
C ASP A 68 5.05 16.08 10.45
N LEU A 69 4.39 16.09 9.28
CA LEU A 69 3.36 15.09 8.93
C LEU A 69 3.95 13.68 8.85
N ASN A 70 5.09 13.50 8.18
CA ASN A 70 5.72 12.19 8.00
C ASN A 70 6.20 11.60 9.33
N GLY A 71 6.80 12.42 10.19
CA GLY A 71 7.21 11.99 11.54
C GLY A 71 6.01 11.55 12.38
N TRP A 72 4.94 12.35 12.37
CA TRP A 72 3.70 12.02 13.06
C TRP A 72 3.06 10.72 12.55
N LEU A 73 3.04 10.51 11.23
CA LEU A 73 2.48 9.30 10.61
C LEU A 73 3.27 8.05 10.99
N ALA A 74 4.61 8.13 10.98
CA ALA A 74 5.46 7.01 11.36
C ALA A 74 5.19 6.55 12.79
N ASP A 75 5.10 7.49 13.73
CA ASP A 75 4.82 7.19 15.14
C ASP A 75 3.44 6.57 15.33
N LYS A 76 2.41 7.09 14.63
CA LYS A 76 1.05 6.53 14.67
C LYS A 76 0.99 5.11 14.12
N CYS A 77 1.66 4.82 13.00
CA CYS A 77 1.72 3.49 12.42
C CYS A 77 2.38 2.49 13.39
N VAL A 78 3.50 2.87 14.03
CA VAL A 78 4.19 2.01 15.01
C VAL A 78 3.31 1.77 16.24
N ALA A 79 2.68 2.81 16.78
CA ALA A 79 1.78 2.67 17.92
C ALA A 79 0.58 1.76 17.58
N TYR A 80 -0.01 1.93 16.40
CA TYR A 80 -1.12 1.10 15.94
C TYR A 80 -0.70 -0.36 15.77
N ALA A 81 0.44 -0.63 15.13
CA ALA A 81 0.96 -1.99 14.94
C ALA A 81 1.32 -2.69 16.26
N LYS A 82 1.73 -1.94 17.30
CA LYS A 82 1.96 -2.51 18.64
C LYS A 82 0.66 -2.99 19.29
N GLY A 83 -0.44 -2.25 19.12
CA GLY A 83 -1.75 -2.59 19.70
C GLY A 83 -2.52 -3.69 18.96
N LEU A 84 -2.11 -4.06 17.74
CA LEU A 84 -2.72 -5.17 17.01
C LEU A 84 -2.23 -6.52 17.56
N ALA A 85 -3.16 -7.33 18.06
CA ALA A 85 -2.93 -8.74 18.37
C ALA A 85 -2.96 -9.54 17.06
N ILE A 86 -1.78 -9.77 16.48
CA ILE A 86 -1.60 -10.57 15.27
C ILE A 86 -1.32 -12.02 15.71
N PRO A 87 -2.13 -13.02 15.31
CA PRO A 87 -1.83 -14.42 15.59
C PRO A 87 -0.48 -14.80 14.98
N ASN A 88 0.38 -15.47 15.76
CA ASN A 88 1.74 -15.88 15.37
C ASN A 88 2.76 -14.72 15.18
N ARG A 89 2.79 -13.76 16.12
CA ARG A 89 3.82 -12.71 16.16
C ARG A 89 5.14 -13.27 16.70
N ALA A 90 5.87 -14.04 15.91
CA ALA A 90 7.31 -14.23 16.12
C ALA A 90 7.97 -12.85 15.94
N SER A 91 8.30 -12.19 17.05
CA SER A 91 9.12 -10.98 17.20
C SER A 91 9.52 -10.27 15.90
N ALA A 92 8.55 -9.68 15.19
CA ALA A 92 8.82 -8.77 14.08
C ALA A 92 9.36 -7.46 14.69
N GLN A 93 10.65 -7.50 15.05
CA GLN A 93 11.44 -6.33 15.36
C GLN A 93 11.44 -5.52 14.08
N PHE A 94 10.66 -4.45 14.05
CA PHE A 94 10.72 -3.42 13.02
C PHE A 94 12.11 -2.78 13.18
N ARG A 95 13.16 -3.44 12.65
CA ARG A 95 14.51 -2.93 12.67
C ARG A 95 14.47 -1.63 11.87
N ARG A 96 14.63 -0.50 12.55
CA ARG A 96 14.99 0.74 11.89
C ARG A 96 16.30 0.42 11.17
N CYS A 97 16.31 0.44 9.83
CA CYS A 97 17.57 0.49 9.10
C CYS A 97 18.26 1.78 9.55
N SER A 98 19.41 1.61 10.20
CA SER A 98 20.34 2.66 10.60
C SER A 98 20.93 3.36 9.37
#